data_AF-A0A937XE39-F1
#
_entry.id   AF-A0A937XE39-F1
#
_cell.length_a   1.000
_cell.length_b   1.000
_cell.length_c   1.000
_cell.angle_alpha   90.00
_cell.angle_beta   90.00
_cell.angle_gamma   90.00
#
_symmetry.space_group_name_H-M   'P 1'
#
loop_
_entity.id
_entity.type
_entity.pdbx_description
1 polymer ?
#
loop_
_entity_poly.entity_id
_entity_poly.type
_entity_poly.pdbx_seq_one_letter_code
_entity_poly.pdbx_strand_id
1 'polypeptide(L)'
;MKSRIVVWTLVAIVVIVGMIVVLTAPKTSPSPRVSRETIETEAARAESQLDRLTARIAEQRKSGAPGTRNERLDEAEGLLAEARDKLGQAKQATDVKEAQQFLIDGSKSLRKARRTIQLAKRP
;
A
#
# COMPACT_ATOMS: atom_id res chain seq x y z
N MET A 1 -64.49 10.42 -9.58
CA MET A 1 -63.63 10.25 -8.38
C MET A 1 -62.55 9.17 -8.54
N LYS A 2 -62.77 8.09 -9.31
CA LYS A 2 -61.78 7.01 -9.52
C LYS A 2 -60.46 7.45 -10.17
N SER A 3 -60.50 8.41 -11.09
CA SER A 3 -59.31 8.88 -11.82
C SER A 3 -58.29 9.60 -10.93
N ARG A 4 -58.74 10.23 -9.83
CA ARG A 4 -57.83 10.94 -8.91
C ARG A 4 -56.97 9.97 -8.08
N ILE A 5 -57.52 8.80 -7.75
CA ILE A 5 -56.81 7.77 -6.98
C ILE A 5 -55.69 7.15 -7.81
N VAL A 6 -55.94 6.90 -9.10
CA VAL A 6 -54.94 6.31 -10.02
C VAL A 6 -53.76 7.26 -10.25
N VAL A 7 -54.03 8.57 -10.34
CA VAL A 7 -52.96 9.57 -10.50
C VAL A 7 -52.09 9.64 -9.24
N TRP A 8 -52.70 9.62 -8.05
CA TRP A 8 -51.96 9.65 -6.79
C TRP A 8 -51.11 8.39 -6.57
N THR A 9 -51.60 7.21 -6.93
CA THR A 9 -50.79 5.98 -6.84
C THR A 9 -49.63 5.97 -7.83
N LEU A 10 -49.80 6.49 -9.04
CA LEU A 10 -48.70 6.65 -10.01
C LEU A 10 -47.61 7.61 -9.51
N VAL A 11 -48.00 8.74 -8.92
CA VAL A 11 -47.05 9.70 -8.33
C VAL A 11 -46.29 9.05 -7.17
N ALA A 12 -46.96 8.31 -6.29
CA ALA A 12 -46.31 7.60 -5.19
C ALA A 12 -45.26 6.58 -5.69
N ILE A 13 -45.58 5.84 -6.75
CA ILE A 13 -44.65 4.88 -7.34
C ILE A 13 -43.41 5.58 -7.91
N VAL A 14 -43.58 6.69 -8.64
CA VAL A 14 -42.46 7.45 -9.21
C VAL A 14 -41.55 8.02 -8.12
N VAL A 15 -42.11 8.53 -7.02
CA VAL A 15 -41.33 9.04 -5.89
C VAL A 15 -40.54 7.92 -5.20
N ILE A 16 -41.16 6.74 -5.00
CA ILE A 16 -40.48 5.59 -4.40
C ILE A 16 -39.34 5.11 -5.29
N VAL A 17 -39.56 4.98 -6.61
CA VAL A 17 -38.53 4.57 -7.56
C VAL A 17 -37.38 5.59 -7.61
N GLY A 18 -37.70 6.90 -7.66
CA GLY A 18 -36.69 7.96 -7.62
C GLY A 18 -35.87 7.95 -6.34
N MET A 19 -36.51 7.70 -5.19
CA MET A 19 -35.84 7.62 -3.90
C MET A 19 -34.91 6.39 -3.80
N ILE A 20 -35.31 5.25 -4.37
CA ILE A 20 -34.46 4.05 -4.44
C ILE A 20 -33.23 4.34 -5.31
N VAL A 21 -33.37 5.02 -6.46
CA VAL A 21 -32.24 5.38 -7.33
C VAL A 21 -31.26 6.32 -6.63
N VAL A 22 -31.75 7.30 -5.86
CA VAL A 22 -30.89 8.21 -5.08
C VAL A 22 -30.16 7.49 -3.93
N LEU A 23 -30.80 6.50 -3.30
CA LEU A 23 -30.19 5.70 -2.24
C LEU A 23 -29.21 4.63 -2.76
N THR A 24 -29.41 4.15 -3.98
CA THR A 24 -28.55 3.13 -4.61
C THR A 24 -27.46 3.72 -5.49
N ALA A 25 -27.48 5.04 -5.75
CA ALA A 25 -26.39 5.72 -6.41
C ALA A 25 -25.10 5.50 -5.60
N PRO A 26 -24.11 4.78 -6.14
CA PRO A 26 -22.89 4.53 -5.41
C PRO A 26 -22.22 5.88 -5.15
N LYS A 27 -21.98 6.21 -3.88
CA LYS A 27 -21.05 7.26 -3.44
C LYS A 27 -19.66 6.89 -3.95
N THR A 28 -19.43 7.13 -5.24
CA THR A 28 -18.17 6.89 -5.89
C THR A 28 -17.33 8.11 -5.59
N SER A 29 -16.78 8.17 -4.37
CA SER A 29 -15.70 9.08 -4.05
C SER A 29 -14.64 8.89 -5.13
N PRO A 30 -14.21 9.94 -5.86
CA PRO A 30 -13.12 9.81 -6.79
C PRO A 30 -11.89 9.40 -6.00
N SER A 31 -11.54 8.11 -6.09
CA SER A 31 -10.26 7.60 -5.61
C SER A 31 -9.18 8.46 -6.28
N PRO A 32 -8.22 9.02 -5.53
CA PRO A 32 -7.12 9.75 -6.14
C PRO A 32 -6.48 8.80 -7.15
N ARG A 33 -6.55 9.16 -8.45
CA ARG A 33 -5.98 8.34 -9.52
C ARG A 33 -4.49 8.23 -9.25
N VAL A 34 -4.07 7.13 -8.65
CA VAL A 34 -2.66 6.77 -8.52
C VAL A 34 -2.15 6.61 -9.93
N SER A 35 -1.28 7.52 -10.36
CA SER A 35 -0.64 7.45 -11.67
C SER A 35 0.58 6.55 -11.60
N ARG A 36 0.93 5.94 -12.73
CA ARG A 36 2.15 5.13 -12.87
C ARG A 36 3.40 5.91 -12.49
N GLU A 37 3.44 7.19 -12.82
CA GLU A 37 4.52 8.12 -12.50
C GLU A 37 4.74 8.30 -11.00
N THR A 38 3.65 8.35 -10.21
CA THR A 38 3.73 8.38 -8.74
C THR A 38 4.30 7.07 -8.20
N ILE A 39 3.89 5.92 -8.74
CA ILE A 39 4.39 4.60 -8.34
C ILE A 39 5.89 4.48 -8.63
N GLU A 40 6.34 4.90 -9.81
CA GLU A 40 7.76 4.88 -10.17
C GLU A 40 8.60 5.79 -9.25
N THR A 41 8.09 6.98 -8.95
CA THR A 41 8.74 7.91 -8.01
C THR A 41 8.84 7.32 -6.60
N GLU A 42 7.76 6.69 -6.12
CA GLU A 42 7.75 6.03 -4.81
C GLU A 42 8.66 4.81 -4.78
N ALA A 43 8.70 4.02 -5.85
CA ALA A 43 9.59 2.87 -5.97
C ALA A 43 11.07 3.30 -5.95
N ALA A 44 11.43 4.36 -6.67
CA ALA A 44 12.78 4.93 -6.64
C ALA A 44 13.17 5.44 -5.24
N ARG A 45 12.24 6.08 -4.52
CA ARG A 45 12.45 6.48 -3.13
C ARG A 45 12.66 5.26 -2.23
N ALA A 46 11.86 4.22 -2.39
CA ALA A 46 11.97 2.99 -1.61
C ALA A 46 13.31 2.26 -1.87
N GLU A 47 13.78 2.22 -3.12
CA GLU A 47 15.11 1.69 -3.47
C GLU A 47 16.23 2.47 -2.79
N SER A 48 16.17 3.80 -2.82
CA SER A 48 17.18 4.62 -2.13
C SER A 48 17.21 4.35 -0.61
N GLN A 49 16.05 4.04 0.00
CA GLN A 49 15.99 3.65 1.41
C GLN A 49 16.58 2.25 1.62
N LEU A 50 16.32 1.32 0.71
CA LEU A 50 16.83 -0.03 0.74
C LEU A 50 18.36 -0.04 0.72
N ASP A 51 18.98 0.75 -0.16
CA ASP A 51 20.44 0.85 -0.25
C ASP A 51 21.04 1.46 1.02
N ARG A 52 20.41 2.49 1.59
CA ARG A 52 20.83 3.08 2.88
C ARG A 52 20.75 2.05 4.02
N LEU A 53 19.69 1.26 4.08
CA LEU A 53 19.55 0.23 5.13
C LEU A 53 20.55 -0.91 4.93
N THR A 54 20.81 -1.31 3.69
CA THR A 54 21.82 -2.33 3.36
C THR A 54 23.22 -1.87 3.80
N ALA A 55 23.59 -0.63 3.46
CA ALA A 55 24.85 -0.04 3.90
C ALA A 55 24.96 0.01 5.44
N ARG A 56 23.86 0.33 6.12
CA ARG A 56 23.81 0.37 7.59
C ARG A 56 23.99 -1.00 8.24
N ILE A 57 23.42 -2.07 7.65
CA ILE A 57 23.66 -3.44 8.13
C ILE A 57 25.14 -3.79 7.96
N ALA A 58 25.73 -3.50 6.80
CA ALA A 58 27.14 -3.76 6.55
C ALA A 58 28.06 -2.99 7.53
N GLU A 59 27.74 -1.74 7.83
CA GLU A 59 28.44 -0.93 8.82
C GLU A 59 28.33 -1.53 10.24
N GLN A 60 27.14 -1.97 10.65
CA GLN A 60 26.92 -2.60 11.95
C GLN A 60 27.65 -3.94 12.09
N ARG A 61 27.68 -4.76 11.04
CA ARG A 61 28.47 -6.00 11.04
C ARG A 61 29.96 -5.72 11.19
N LYS A 62 30.47 -4.70 10.46
CA LYS A 62 31.88 -4.31 10.51
C LYS A 62 32.29 -3.68 11.84
N SER A 63 31.41 -2.92 12.48
CA SER A 63 31.72 -2.27 13.75
C SER A 63 31.83 -3.25 14.91
N GLY A 64 31.29 -4.47 14.78
CA GLY A 64 31.44 -5.55 15.75
C GLY A 64 30.99 -5.16 17.16
N ALA A 65 30.06 -4.21 17.28
CA ALA A 65 29.70 -3.64 18.57
C ALA A 65 29.19 -4.73 19.53
N PRO A 66 29.72 -4.81 20.76
CA PRO A 66 29.29 -5.80 21.74
C PRO A 66 27.78 -5.64 22.02
N GLY A 67 27.03 -6.75 21.96
CA GLY A 67 25.57 -6.77 22.07
C GLY A 67 24.81 -6.73 20.73
N THR A 68 25.50 -6.65 19.59
CA THR A 68 24.85 -6.75 18.28
C THR A 68 24.34 -8.18 18.05
N ARG A 69 23.03 -8.31 17.83
CA ARG A 69 22.40 -9.60 17.55
C ARG A 69 22.47 -9.89 16.06
N ASN A 70 23.49 -10.65 15.62
CA ASN A 70 23.71 -10.98 14.21
C ASN A 70 22.48 -11.66 13.56
N GLU A 71 21.76 -12.51 14.30
CA GLU A 71 20.52 -13.14 13.84
C GLU A 71 19.46 -12.11 13.39
N ARG A 72 19.40 -10.95 14.06
CA ARG A 72 18.49 -9.85 13.69
C ARG A 72 18.97 -9.09 12.46
N LEU A 73 20.27 -9.03 12.24
CA LEU A 73 20.83 -8.46 11.01
C LEU A 73 20.59 -9.39 9.82
N ASP A 74 20.70 -10.70 10.00
CA ASP A 74 20.35 -11.70 8.99
C ASP A 74 18.85 -11.64 8.66
N GLU A 75 17.97 -11.54 9.67
CA GLU A 75 16.53 -11.35 9.49
C GLU A 75 16.23 -10.05 8.72
N ALA A 76 16.93 -8.96 9.04
CA ALA A 76 16.79 -7.69 8.33
C ALA A 76 17.24 -7.78 6.87
N GLU A 77 18.32 -8.48 6.56
CA GLU A 77 18.76 -8.72 5.18
C GLU A 77 17.73 -9.51 4.37
N GLY A 78 17.13 -10.55 4.97
CA GLY A 78 16.04 -11.29 4.34
C GLY A 78 14.85 -10.40 3.99
N LEU A 79 14.45 -9.51 4.92
CA LEU A 79 13.37 -8.54 4.68
C LEU A 79 13.73 -7.49 3.63
N LEU A 80 15.01 -7.06 3.53
CA LEU A 80 15.47 -6.16 2.47
C LEU A 80 15.48 -6.86 1.10
N ALA A 81 15.83 -8.14 1.04
CA ALA A 81 15.75 -8.93 -0.19
C ALA A 81 14.30 -9.08 -0.67
N GLU A 82 13.38 -9.41 0.24
CA GLU A 82 11.94 -9.46 -0.07
C GLU A 82 11.42 -8.10 -0.55
N ALA A 83 11.81 -7.01 0.11
CA ALA A 83 11.42 -5.67 -0.32
C ALA A 83 11.97 -5.33 -1.72
N ARG A 84 13.20 -5.72 -2.04
CA ARG A 84 13.80 -5.51 -3.36
C ARG A 84 13.04 -6.26 -4.45
N ASP A 85 12.69 -7.52 -4.19
CA ASP A 85 11.89 -8.34 -5.09
C ASP A 85 10.51 -7.72 -5.36
N LYS A 86 9.81 -7.29 -4.29
CA LYS A 86 8.50 -6.63 -4.42
C LYS A 86 8.58 -5.29 -5.17
N LEU A 87 9.61 -4.49 -4.94
CA LEU A 87 9.81 -3.25 -5.70
C LEU A 87 10.13 -3.52 -7.18
N GLY A 88 10.87 -4.60 -7.46
CA GLY A 88 11.10 -5.08 -8.84
C GLY A 88 9.79 -5.49 -9.52
N GLN A 89 8.94 -6.27 -8.83
CA GLN A 89 7.61 -6.66 -9.31
C GLN A 89 6.72 -5.42 -9.54
N ALA A 90 6.76 -4.42 -8.65
CA ALA A 90 5.99 -3.19 -8.82
C ALA A 90 6.35 -2.41 -10.10
N LYS A 91 7.63 -2.42 -10.51
CA LYS A 91 8.09 -1.76 -11.74
C LYS A 91 7.71 -2.54 -13.01
N GLN A 92 7.67 -3.87 -12.92
CA GLN A 92 7.35 -4.75 -14.04
C GLN A 92 5.84 -4.95 -14.23
N ALA A 93 5.05 -4.70 -13.19
CA ALA A 93 3.60 -4.83 -13.23
C ALA A 93 2.98 -3.94 -14.32
N THR A 94 2.05 -4.52 -15.08
CA THR A 94 1.34 -3.84 -16.16
C THR A 94 0.09 -3.13 -15.64
N ASP A 95 -0.56 -3.70 -14.61
CA ASP A 95 -1.68 -3.07 -13.92
C ASP A 95 -1.20 -2.14 -12.79
N VAL A 96 -1.76 -0.93 -12.77
CA VAL A 96 -1.46 0.10 -11.76
C VAL A 96 -1.86 -0.36 -10.36
N LYS A 97 -2.99 -1.08 -10.24
CA LYS A 97 -3.42 -1.59 -8.92
C LYS A 97 -2.47 -2.65 -8.39
N GLU A 98 -2.02 -3.54 -9.26
CA GLU A 98 -1.06 -4.57 -8.94
C GLU A 98 0.31 -3.97 -8.56
N ALA A 99 0.79 -3.01 -9.36
CA ALA A 99 2.01 -2.26 -9.07
C ALA A 99 1.94 -1.55 -7.71
N GLN A 100 0.80 -0.93 -7.39
CA GLN A 100 0.57 -0.28 -6.11
C GLN A 100 0.59 -1.29 -4.95
N GLN A 101 -0.04 -2.46 -5.12
CA GLN A 101 -0.05 -3.50 -4.10
C GLN A 101 1.38 -4.01 -3.81
N PHE A 102 2.16 -4.30 -4.85
CA PHE A 102 3.56 -4.67 -4.69
C PHE A 102 4.40 -3.59 -4.00
N LEU A 103 4.15 -2.31 -4.31
CA LEU A 103 4.83 -1.19 -3.67
C LEU A 103 4.47 -1.08 -2.17
N ILE A 104 3.21 -1.30 -1.81
CA ILE A 104 2.76 -1.35 -0.41
C ILE A 104 3.45 -2.49 0.33
N ASP A 105 3.49 -3.68 -0.27
CA ASP A 105 4.08 -4.86 0.35
C ASP A 105 5.60 -4.71 0.51
N GLY A 106 6.30 -4.21 -0.52
CA GLY A 106 7.73 -3.89 -0.43
C GLY A 106 8.03 -2.83 0.62
N SER A 107 7.21 -1.78 0.70
CA SER A 107 7.31 -0.73 1.73
C SER A 107 7.09 -1.28 3.15
N LYS A 108 6.21 -2.27 3.32
CA LYS A 108 5.97 -2.95 4.59
C LYS A 108 7.19 -3.75 5.02
N SER A 109 7.81 -4.51 4.11
CA SER A 109 9.05 -5.25 4.39
C SER A 109 10.21 -4.31 4.71
N LEU A 110 10.35 -3.17 4.02
CA LEU A 110 11.32 -2.12 4.37
C LEU A 110 11.12 -1.58 5.80
N ARG A 111 9.88 -1.30 6.20
CA ARG A 111 9.58 -0.83 7.56
C ARG A 111 9.91 -1.89 8.61
N LYS A 112 9.63 -3.16 8.33
CA LYS A 112 10.00 -4.27 9.21
C LYS A 112 11.52 -4.38 9.32
N ALA A 113 12.25 -4.41 8.20
CA ALA A 113 13.71 -4.46 8.17
C ALA A 113 14.32 -3.34 9.01
N ARG A 114 13.85 -2.10 8.83
CA ARG A 114 14.30 -0.94 9.63
C ARG A 114 14.09 -1.14 11.12
N ARG A 115 12.95 -1.69 11.54
CA ARG A 115 12.67 -1.99 12.96
C ARG A 115 13.61 -3.09 13.47
N THR A 116 13.82 -4.15 12.69
CA THR A 116 14.71 -5.26 13.05
C THR A 116 16.16 -4.78 13.22
N ILE A 117 16.65 -3.90 12.34
CA ILE A 117 17.97 -3.24 12.46
C ILE A 117 18.09 -2.42 13.76
N GLN A 118 17.01 -1.73 14.16
CA GLN A 118 17.00 -0.97 15.41
C GLN A 118 17.01 -1.90 16.63
N LEU A 119 16.29 -3.02 16.58
CA LEU A 119 16.28 -4.03 17.63
C LEU A 119 17.62 -4.74 17.75
N ALA A 120 18.33 -4.96 16.63
CA ALA A 120 19.67 -5.54 16.62
C ALA A 120 20.71 -4.72 17.40
N LYS A 121 20.46 -3.40 17.56
CA LYS A 121 21.32 -2.48 18.32
C LYS A 121 20.99 -2.43 19.82
N ARG A 122 19.85 -2.97 20.26
CA ARG A 122 19.47 -2.97 21.68
C ARG A 122 20.09 -4.19 22.37
N PRO A 123 20.80 -4.01 23.50
CA PRO A 123 21.37 -5.12 24.26
C PRO A 123 20.28 -6.09 24.72
#